data_AF-A0A7K7QHS3-F1
#
_entry.id   AF-A0A7K7QHS3-F1
#
_cell.length_a   1.000
_cell.length_b   1.000
_cell.length_c   1.000
_cell.angle_alpha   90.00
_cell.angle_beta   90.00
_cell.angle_gamma   90.00
#
_symmetry.space_group_name_H-M   'P 1'
#
loop_
_entity.id
_entity.type
_entity.pdbx_description
1 polymer ?
#
loop_
_entity_poly.entity_id
_entity_poly.type
_entity_poly.pdbx_seq_one_letter_code
_entity_poly.pdbx_strand_id
1 'polypeptide(L)'
;MNPKAEEKRKQRHSLTLLEQVKRMKESTQIIDVVLVAEGEKFPCHKVVLAAFSAYFKAMFTCGLAECVQREVVLHDVSAESVSVILHYMYSAELRLTNHNVQTVALAAYFMQMEEVCNACQKYMMDHMDASNCLGIYYFANHIGAEDLCDQARKYVYQHFAEVSLQEEILEIEFQQLMNLIKSDDLNISREESILDLVIRWVKHSRESRLEHLVELLKQVRLVLVSPSFLVEARKRNTIILCNSECNDMFEEALKTIQLSSHPSLSLRYGMETTDLLLCIGNNSQGIRSRHGSYADASFCYAPATRKTYFISSPKYGEGLGCVCTGVVTEKNDIIVAGEASAVKMSRQRTRNIEIYRYRQRGNHFWHSLCTTELRELYALGTAHNDLYVIGGQMKVKNQYLVTNCVEKYSMEQGTWRSTAPLPVPLACHMVVTVKDKLYVLGGWTPQMDLPDEEPDRLSNRTFQYDPGQDKWVEKAPMKFSKYRFSTAVVNGEIYVLGGIGCLGYDRGQTRKCLDAVEIYNPDGDFWRDGPPMPSPLLSLRTNSTSAGSVEGKLYLCGGFHGA
;
A
#
# COMPACT_ATOMS: atom_id res chain seq x y z
N MET A 1 15.42 -53.15 -2.59
CA MET A 1 14.90 -52.40 -3.77
C MET A 1 14.95 -50.92 -3.44
N ASN A 2 15.39 -50.07 -4.37
CA ASN A 2 15.55 -48.64 -4.12
C ASN A 2 14.16 -47.96 -4.16
N PRO A 3 13.63 -47.43 -3.04
CA PRO A 3 12.26 -46.94 -2.95
C PRO A 3 11.95 -45.81 -3.96
N LYS A 4 12.95 -44.96 -4.26
CA LYS A 4 12.82 -43.89 -5.26
C LYS A 4 12.64 -44.39 -6.70
N ALA A 5 13.17 -45.57 -7.03
CA ALA A 5 13.02 -46.15 -8.36
C ALA A 5 11.63 -46.80 -8.55
N GLU A 6 11.09 -47.37 -7.47
CA GLU A 6 9.75 -47.96 -7.47
C GLU A 6 8.66 -46.88 -7.58
N GLU A 7 8.83 -45.76 -6.88
CA GLU A 7 7.93 -44.61 -6.94
C GLU A 7 7.83 -44.02 -8.36
N LYS A 8 8.97 -43.82 -9.03
CA LYS A 8 8.99 -43.38 -10.44
C LYS A 8 8.31 -44.36 -11.39
N ARG A 9 8.44 -45.67 -11.14
CA ARG A 9 7.76 -46.70 -11.96
C ARG A 9 6.25 -46.64 -11.79
N LYS A 10 5.76 -46.44 -10.56
CA LYS A 10 4.33 -46.28 -10.25
C LYS A 10 3.76 -45.02 -10.93
N GLN A 11 4.46 -43.89 -10.84
CA GLN A 11 4.09 -42.64 -11.52
C GLN A 11 4.01 -42.79 -13.05
N ARG A 12 4.98 -43.47 -13.65
CA ARG A 12 4.95 -43.72 -15.11
C ARG A 12 3.77 -44.61 -15.50
N HIS A 13 3.48 -45.65 -14.72
CA HIS A 13 2.35 -46.53 -14.98
C HIS A 13 1.01 -45.80 -14.92
N SER A 14 0.79 -44.95 -13.91
CA SER A 14 -0.45 -44.17 -13.79
C SER A 14 -0.63 -43.16 -14.93
N LEU A 15 0.45 -42.50 -15.35
CA LEU A 15 0.42 -41.58 -16.50
C LEU A 15 0.09 -42.31 -17.81
N THR A 16 0.70 -43.47 -18.06
CA THR A 16 0.40 -44.28 -19.24
C THR A 16 -1.05 -44.75 -19.25
N LEU A 17 -1.58 -45.16 -18.08
CA LEU A 17 -2.99 -45.56 -17.96
C LEU A 17 -3.94 -44.39 -18.29
N LEU A 18 -3.72 -43.21 -17.70
CA LEU A 18 -4.53 -42.02 -17.97
C LEU A 18 -4.52 -41.64 -19.45
N GLU A 19 -3.35 -41.71 -20.09
CA GLU A 19 -3.19 -41.43 -21.52
C GLU A 19 -3.95 -42.43 -22.40
N GLN A 20 -3.93 -43.74 -22.06
CA GLN A 20 -4.73 -44.73 -22.80
C GLN A 20 -6.24 -44.49 -22.62
N VAL A 21 -6.70 -44.20 -21.40
CA VAL A 21 -8.12 -43.93 -21.12
C VAL A 21 -8.59 -42.67 -21.85
N LYS A 22 -7.74 -41.64 -21.94
CA LYS A 22 -8.00 -40.44 -22.75
C LYS A 22 -8.15 -40.77 -24.24
N ARG A 23 -7.24 -41.57 -24.81
CA ARG A 23 -7.33 -42.02 -26.22
C ARG A 23 -8.59 -42.84 -26.48
N MET A 24 -9.02 -43.68 -25.53
CA MET A 24 -10.28 -44.43 -25.63
C MET A 24 -11.50 -43.50 -25.68
N LYS A 25 -11.51 -42.43 -24.86
CA LYS A 25 -12.56 -41.40 -24.91
C LYS A 25 -12.61 -40.68 -26.26
N GLU A 26 -11.46 -40.23 -26.76
CA GLU A 26 -11.34 -39.51 -28.05
C GLU A 26 -11.76 -40.37 -29.25
N SER A 27 -11.52 -41.68 -29.19
CA SER A 27 -11.93 -42.65 -30.21
C SER A 27 -13.31 -43.28 -29.97
N THR A 28 -14.05 -42.79 -28.97
CA THR A 28 -15.38 -43.27 -28.55
C THR A 28 -15.47 -44.79 -28.31
N GLN A 29 -14.37 -45.38 -27.85
CA GLN A 29 -14.27 -46.81 -27.54
C GLN A 29 -14.74 -47.10 -26.11
N ILE A 30 -15.55 -48.16 -25.93
CA ILE A 30 -15.99 -48.67 -24.61
C ILE A 30 -16.80 -47.63 -23.80
N ILE A 31 -17.46 -46.68 -24.48
CA ILE A 31 -18.35 -45.71 -23.83
C ILE A 31 -19.61 -46.41 -23.31
N ASP A 32 -19.83 -46.35 -22.00
CA ASP A 32 -20.92 -47.02 -21.27
C ASP A 32 -21.94 -46.04 -20.66
N VAL A 33 -21.72 -44.73 -20.75
CA VAL A 33 -22.66 -43.67 -20.34
C VAL A 33 -22.49 -42.39 -21.15
N VAL A 34 -23.57 -41.62 -21.29
CA VAL A 34 -23.59 -40.29 -21.90
C VAL A 34 -24.22 -39.30 -20.91
N LEU A 35 -23.47 -38.28 -20.50
CA LEU A 35 -24.03 -37.18 -19.70
C LEU A 35 -24.69 -36.17 -20.64
N VAL A 36 -25.84 -35.63 -20.24
CA VAL A 36 -26.55 -34.59 -21.00
C VAL A 36 -26.70 -33.36 -20.13
N ALA A 37 -26.16 -32.22 -20.55
CA ALA A 37 -26.27 -30.93 -19.86
C ALA A 37 -26.60 -29.84 -20.89
N GLU A 38 -27.62 -29.02 -20.62
CA GLU A 38 -28.12 -27.97 -21.55
C GLU A 38 -28.37 -28.46 -23.00
N GLY A 39 -28.71 -29.75 -23.16
CA GLY A 39 -28.92 -30.39 -24.47
C GLY A 39 -27.65 -30.89 -25.17
N GLU A 40 -26.45 -30.58 -24.66
CA GLU A 40 -25.19 -31.13 -25.14
C GLU A 40 -24.94 -32.54 -24.58
N LYS A 41 -24.43 -33.44 -25.43
CA LYS A 41 -24.16 -34.84 -25.07
C LYS A 41 -22.67 -35.08 -24.88
N PHE A 42 -22.30 -35.68 -23.74
CA PHE A 42 -20.93 -35.98 -23.35
C PHE A 42 -20.72 -37.49 -23.14
N PRO A 43 -20.24 -38.22 -24.17
CA PRO A 43 -19.90 -39.63 -24.06
C PRO A 43 -18.72 -39.86 -23.10
N CYS A 44 -18.87 -40.72 -22.09
CA CYS A 44 -17.86 -40.96 -21.06
C CYS A 44 -17.92 -42.37 -20.45
N HIS A 45 -16.99 -42.66 -19.52
CA HIS A 45 -16.87 -43.97 -18.87
C HIS A 45 -17.37 -43.90 -17.43
N LYS A 46 -18.32 -44.78 -17.04
CA LYS A 46 -18.85 -44.88 -15.67
C LYS A 46 -17.74 -45.06 -14.65
N VAL A 47 -16.73 -45.87 -14.96
CA VAL A 47 -15.58 -46.13 -14.07
C VAL A 47 -14.76 -44.88 -13.79
N VAL A 48 -14.59 -43.99 -14.79
CA VAL A 48 -13.84 -42.74 -14.61
C VAL A 48 -14.66 -41.78 -13.77
N LEU A 49 -15.95 -41.59 -14.09
CA LEU A 49 -16.85 -40.75 -13.30
C LEU A 49 -16.91 -41.20 -11.83
N ALA A 50 -17.10 -42.49 -11.57
CA ALA A 50 -17.17 -43.06 -10.23
C ALA A 50 -15.83 -43.02 -9.47
N ALA A 51 -14.70 -42.96 -10.16
CA ALA A 51 -13.39 -42.82 -9.52
C ALA A 51 -13.15 -41.41 -8.97
N PHE A 52 -13.65 -40.38 -9.65
CA PHE A 52 -13.42 -38.98 -9.31
C PHE A 52 -14.58 -38.31 -8.55
N SER A 53 -15.77 -38.92 -8.55
CA SER A 53 -16.98 -38.34 -7.96
C SER A 53 -17.74 -39.37 -7.13
N ALA A 54 -17.93 -39.07 -5.84
CA ALA A 54 -18.72 -39.90 -4.95
C ALA A 54 -20.21 -39.94 -5.37
N TYR A 55 -20.72 -38.83 -5.92
CA TYR A 55 -22.05 -38.74 -6.50
C TYR A 55 -22.28 -39.78 -7.61
N PHE A 56 -21.40 -39.81 -8.63
CA PHE A 56 -21.53 -40.78 -9.72
C PHE A 56 -21.27 -42.22 -9.23
N LYS A 57 -20.36 -42.40 -8.28
CA LYS A 57 -20.11 -43.71 -7.68
C LYS A 57 -21.37 -44.26 -7.01
N ALA A 58 -22.07 -43.46 -6.21
CA ALA A 58 -23.33 -43.84 -5.59
C ALA A 58 -24.39 -44.13 -6.66
N MET A 59 -24.57 -43.21 -7.62
CA MET A 59 -25.55 -43.36 -8.71
C MET A 59 -25.40 -44.69 -9.48
N PHE A 60 -24.17 -45.10 -9.79
CA PHE A 60 -23.92 -46.31 -10.57
C PHE A 60 -23.84 -47.61 -9.75
N THR A 61 -23.80 -47.53 -8.41
CA THR A 61 -23.66 -48.72 -7.55
C THR A 61 -24.87 -48.99 -6.66
N CYS A 62 -25.78 -48.02 -6.47
CA CYS A 62 -26.92 -48.15 -5.56
C CYS A 62 -28.14 -48.90 -6.11
N GLY A 63 -28.07 -49.49 -7.31
CA GLY A 63 -29.13 -50.34 -7.86
C GLY A 63 -30.43 -49.62 -8.28
N LEU A 64 -30.39 -48.29 -8.41
CA LEU A 64 -31.49 -47.48 -8.93
C LEU A 64 -31.54 -47.51 -10.48
N ALA A 65 -32.56 -46.90 -11.10
CA ALA A 65 -32.81 -46.96 -12.55
C ALA A 65 -31.61 -46.46 -13.38
N GLU A 66 -30.86 -45.51 -12.85
CA GLU A 66 -29.66 -44.89 -13.43
C GLU A 66 -28.51 -45.89 -13.61
N CYS A 67 -28.51 -47.02 -12.89
CA CYS A 67 -27.53 -48.09 -13.09
C CYS A 67 -27.63 -48.69 -14.51
N VAL A 68 -28.85 -48.75 -15.08
CA VAL A 68 -29.15 -49.38 -16.37
C VAL A 68 -29.28 -48.34 -17.48
N GLN A 69 -29.52 -47.07 -17.15
CA GLN A 69 -29.64 -46.00 -18.14
C GLN A 69 -28.30 -45.71 -18.83
N ARG A 70 -28.39 -45.45 -20.14
CA ARG A 70 -27.26 -45.07 -21.00
C ARG A 70 -27.07 -43.55 -21.07
N GLU A 71 -28.13 -42.78 -20.85
CA GLU A 71 -28.09 -41.32 -20.82
C GLU A 71 -28.49 -40.82 -19.43
N VAL A 72 -27.71 -39.92 -18.85
CA VAL A 72 -27.97 -39.28 -17.55
C VAL A 72 -28.05 -37.78 -17.76
N VAL A 73 -29.20 -37.19 -17.44
CA VAL A 73 -29.42 -35.74 -17.58
C VAL A 73 -28.99 -35.04 -16.30
N LEU A 74 -28.09 -34.08 -16.43
CA LEU A 74 -27.66 -33.20 -15.35
C LEU A 74 -28.49 -31.92 -15.42
N HIS A 75 -29.36 -31.76 -14.43
CA HIS A 75 -30.13 -30.52 -14.23
C HIS A 75 -29.27 -29.49 -13.50
N ASP A 76 -29.45 -28.21 -13.83
CA ASP A 76 -28.81 -27.06 -13.17
C ASP A 76 -27.26 -27.05 -13.25
N VAL A 77 -26.68 -27.70 -14.25
CA VAL A 77 -25.23 -27.66 -14.53
C VAL A 77 -25.01 -27.22 -15.98
N SER A 78 -24.16 -26.22 -16.19
CA SER A 78 -23.85 -25.75 -17.55
C SER A 78 -23.02 -26.76 -18.33
N ALA A 79 -23.26 -26.83 -19.64
CA ALA A 79 -22.50 -27.71 -20.55
C ALA A 79 -21.00 -27.42 -20.52
N GLU A 80 -20.62 -26.14 -20.42
CA GLU A 80 -19.23 -25.71 -20.26
C GLU A 80 -18.59 -26.30 -18.99
N SER A 81 -19.29 -26.23 -17.85
CA SER A 81 -18.77 -26.74 -16.58
C SER A 81 -18.53 -28.24 -16.63
N VAL A 82 -19.49 -28.99 -17.22
CA VAL A 82 -19.34 -30.44 -17.45
C VAL A 82 -18.14 -30.71 -18.35
N SER A 83 -17.95 -29.95 -19.42
CA SER A 83 -16.81 -30.08 -20.33
C SER A 83 -15.47 -29.87 -19.62
N VAL A 84 -15.35 -28.82 -18.79
CA VAL A 84 -14.13 -28.53 -18.02
C VAL A 84 -13.83 -29.63 -17.00
N ILE A 85 -14.83 -30.09 -16.25
CA ILE A 85 -14.69 -31.17 -15.26
C ILE A 85 -14.32 -32.48 -15.95
N LEU A 86 -14.98 -32.82 -17.06
CA LEU A 86 -14.65 -34.01 -17.85
C LEU A 86 -13.30 -33.92 -18.52
N HIS A 87 -12.83 -32.73 -18.89
CA HIS A 87 -11.47 -32.55 -19.38
C HIS A 87 -10.48 -32.85 -18.24
N TYR A 88 -10.71 -32.30 -17.04
CA TYR A 88 -9.89 -32.56 -15.85
C TYR A 88 -9.81 -34.05 -15.52
N MET A 89 -10.93 -34.78 -15.48
CA MET A 89 -10.95 -36.23 -15.18
C MET A 89 -10.08 -37.08 -16.12
N TYR A 90 -9.90 -36.64 -17.37
CA TYR A 90 -9.16 -37.41 -18.39
C TYR A 90 -7.77 -36.84 -18.72
N SER A 91 -7.42 -35.65 -18.22
CA SER A 91 -6.17 -34.97 -18.54
C SER A 91 -5.36 -34.52 -17.33
N ALA A 92 -5.97 -34.50 -16.14
CA ALA A 92 -5.47 -33.84 -14.93
C ALA A 92 -5.26 -32.31 -15.06
N GLU A 93 -5.70 -31.68 -16.16
CA GLU A 93 -5.61 -30.24 -16.40
C GLU A 93 -6.98 -29.57 -16.19
N LEU A 94 -7.06 -28.70 -15.18
CA LEU A 94 -8.26 -27.92 -14.86
C LEU A 94 -8.12 -26.49 -15.41
N ARG A 95 -8.92 -26.15 -16.42
CA ARG A 95 -8.86 -24.86 -17.12
C ARG A 95 -9.86 -23.86 -16.53
N LEU A 96 -9.40 -23.11 -15.52
CA LEU A 96 -10.20 -22.10 -14.85
C LEU A 96 -9.97 -20.70 -15.44
N THR A 97 -11.05 -19.93 -15.50
CA THR A 97 -11.06 -18.51 -15.87
C THR A 97 -11.99 -17.75 -14.92
N ASN A 98 -11.90 -16.42 -14.89
CA ASN A 98 -12.77 -15.59 -14.04
C ASN A 98 -14.26 -15.73 -14.41
N HIS A 99 -14.58 -16.14 -15.64
CA HIS A 99 -15.96 -16.30 -16.12
C HIS A 99 -16.56 -17.66 -15.76
N ASN A 100 -15.76 -18.72 -15.68
CA ASN A 100 -16.25 -20.09 -15.47
C ASN A 100 -15.96 -20.65 -14.08
N VAL A 101 -15.10 -20.03 -13.27
CA VAL A 101 -14.67 -20.61 -11.99
C VAL A 101 -15.84 -20.85 -11.02
N GLN A 102 -16.82 -19.95 -10.98
CA GLN A 102 -18.00 -20.07 -10.11
C GLN A 102 -18.93 -21.20 -10.55
N THR A 103 -19.23 -21.30 -11.86
CA THR A 103 -20.11 -22.34 -12.41
C THR A 103 -19.45 -23.73 -12.32
N VAL A 104 -18.15 -23.82 -12.57
CA VAL A 104 -17.35 -25.05 -12.38
C VAL A 104 -17.33 -25.45 -10.90
N ALA A 105 -17.18 -24.49 -9.97
CA ALA A 105 -17.20 -24.78 -8.53
C ALA A 105 -18.55 -25.33 -8.06
N LEU A 106 -19.67 -24.78 -8.55
CA LEU A 106 -21.02 -25.29 -8.25
C LEU A 106 -21.23 -26.70 -8.82
N ALA A 107 -20.81 -26.91 -10.07
CA ALA A 107 -20.88 -28.23 -10.70
C ALA A 107 -20.04 -29.27 -9.93
N ALA A 108 -18.82 -28.91 -9.52
CA ALA A 108 -17.96 -29.76 -8.71
C ALA A 108 -18.56 -30.04 -7.32
N TYR A 109 -19.19 -29.05 -6.69
CA TYR A 109 -19.87 -29.22 -5.42
C TYR A 109 -21.05 -30.21 -5.54
N PHE A 110 -21.90 -30.02 -6.55
CA PHE A 110 -23.00 -30.94 -6.86
C PHE A 110 -22.51 -32.36 -7.14
N MET A 111 -21.42 -32.49 -7.91
CA MET A 111 -20.79 -33.77 -8.22
C MET A 111 -19.92 -34.33 -7.07
N GLN A 112 -19.86 -33.68 -5.92
CA GLN A 112 -19.06 -34.08 -4.76
C GLN A 112 -17.56 -34.28 -5.11
N MET A 113 -16.98 -33.31 -5.81
CA MET A 113 -15.57 -33.30 -6.24
C MET A 113 -14.75 -32.30 -5.44
N GLU A 114 -14.35 -32.68 -4.23
CA GLU A 114 -13.69 -31.79 -3.25
C GLU A 114 -12.38 -31.17 -3.76
N GLU A 115 -11.53 -31.95 -4.45
CA GLU A 115 -10.27 -31.47 -5.04
C GLU A 115 -10.50 -30.33 -6.06
N VAL A 116 -11.55 -30.44 -6.87
CA VAL A 116 -11.90 -29.42 -7.88
C VAL A 116 -12.48 -28.19 -7.18
N CYS A 117 -13.34 -28.37 -6.18
CA CYS A 117 -13.85 -27.26 -5.37
C CYS A 117 -12.71 -26.47 -4.71
N ASN A 118 -11.74 -27.16 -4.10
CA ASN A 118 -10.59 -26.53 -3.45
C ASN A 118 -9.69 -25.80 -4.47
N ALA A 119 -9.49 -26.37 -5.66
CA ALA A 119 -8.76 -25.70 -6.73
C ALA A 119 -9.47 -24.43 -7.23
N CYS A 120 -10.80 -24.47 -7.36
CA CYS A 120 -11.60 -23.29 -7.72
C CYS A 120 -11.54 -22.20 -6.65
N GLN A 121 -11.66 -22.56 -5.36
CA GLN A 121 -11.54 -21.61 -4.24
C GLN A 121 -10.17 -20.95 -4.23
N LYS A 122 -9.10 -21.73 -4.40
CA LYS A 122 -7.74 -21.21 -4.49
C LYS A 122 -7.56 -20.27 -5.67
N TYR A 123 -8.08 -20.63 -6.85
CA TYR A 123 -8.03 -19.77 -8.02
C TYR A 123 -8.73 -18.42 -7.76
N MET A 124 -9.92 -18.44 -7.14
CA MET A 124 -10.65 -17.22 -6.77
C MET A 124 -9.88 -16.37 -5.75
N MET A 125 -9.18 -16.97 -4.79
CA MET A 125 -8.33 -16.24 -3.85
C MET A 125 -7.13 -15.57 -4.54
N ASP A 126 -6.48 -16.28 -5.46
CA ASP A 126 -5.27 -15.79 -6.16
C ASP A 126 -5.58 -14.70 -7.20
N HIS A 127 -6.82 -14.65 -7.73
CA HIS A 127 -7.25 -13.74 -8.80
C HIS A 127 -8.39 -12.79 -8.38
N MET A 128 -8.52 -12.53 -7.07
CA MET A 128 -9.50 -11.58 -6.54
C MET A 128 -9.05 -10.14 -6.80
N ASP A 129 -9.96 -9.33 -7.33
CA ASP A 129 -9.74 -7.91 -7.58
C ASP A 129 -11.00 -7.07 -7.31
N ALA A 130 -10.90 -5.74 -7.44
CA ALA A 130 -12.01 -4.84 -7.12
C ALA A 130 -13.26 -5.05 -7.99
N SER A 131 -13.13 -5.62 -9.19
CA SER A 131 -14.21 -5.83 -10.16
C SER A 131 -14.96 -7.15 -10.02
N ASN A 132 -14.43 -8.10 -9.24
CA ASN A 132 -15.02 -9.45 -9.06
C ASN A 132 -15.21 -9.86 -7.58
N CYS A 133 -14.68 -9.07 -6.64
CA CYS A 133 -14.66 -9.45 -5.23
C CYS A 133 -16.06 -9.56 -4.60
N LEU A 134 -17.05 -8.78 -5.08
CA LEU A 134 -18.41 -8.85 -4.54
C LEU A 134 -19.10 -10.14 -4.99
N GLY A 135 -18.96 -10.50 -6.26
CA GLY A 135 -19.47 -11.75 -6.81
C GLY A 135 -18.85 -12.94 -6.10
N ILE A 136 -17.53 -12.94 -5.88
CA ILE A 136 -16.85 -13.99 -5.11
C ILE A 136 -17.36 -14.06 -3.67
N TYR A 137 -17.56 -12.91 -3.01
CA TYR A 137 -18.08 -12.87 -1.64
C TYR A 137 -19.48 -13.50 -1.51
N TYR A 138 -20.43 -13.06 -2.33
CA TYR A 138 -21.79 -13.60 -2.29
C TYR A 138 -21.86 -15.05 -2.76
N PHE A 139 -21.03 -15.42 -3.73
CA PHE A 139 -20.86 -16.81 -4.16
C PHE A 139 -20.38 -17.69 -3.01
N ALA A 140 -19.30 -17.30 -2.34
CA ALA A 140 -18.72 -18.06 -1.23
C ALA A 140 -19.71 -18.22 -0.07
N ASN A 141 -20.47 -17.17 0.23
CA ASN A 141 -21.55 -17.21 1.22
C ASN A 141 -22.68 -18.18 0.80
N HIS A 142 -23.02 -18.23 -0.48
CA HIS A 142 -24.05 -19.14 -0.99
C HIS A 142 -23.66 -20.61 -0.89
N ILE A 143 -22.40 -20.95 -1.22
CA ILE A 143 -21.90 -22.33 -1.15
C ILE A 143 -21.42 -22.74 0.25
N GLY A 144 -21.44 -21.83 1.24
CA GLY A 144 -20.94 -22.09 2.59
C GLY A 144 -19.43 -22.25 2.69
N ALA A 145 -18.66 -21.67 1.77
CA ALA A 145 -17.20 -21.68 1.81
C ALA A 145 -16.69 -20.58 2.76
N GLU A 146 -16.60 -20.89 4.06
CA GLU A 146 -16.29 -19.93 5.12
C GLU A 146 -14.95 -19.20 4.90
N ASP A 147 -13.87 -19.93 4.58
CA ASP A 147 -12.54 -19.33 4.38
C ASP A 147 -12.50 -18.34 3.21
N LEU A 148 -13.09 -18.72 2.06
CA LEU A 148 -13.18 -17.86 0.89
C LEU A 148 -14.08 -16.64 1.16
N CYS A 149 -15.20 -16.86 1.85
CA CYS A 149 -16.15 -15.80 2.21
C CYS A 149 -15.50 -14.76 3.13
N ASP A 150 -14.80 -15.19 4.17
CA ASP A 150 -14.09 -14.30 5.09
C ASP A 150 -12.99 -13.51 4.41
N GLN A 151 -12.24 -14.14 3.49
CA GLN A 151 -11.19 -13.47 2.74
C GLN A 151 -11.76 -12.45 1.75
N ALA A 152 -12.83 -12.82 1.03
CA ALA A 152 -13.52 -11.91 0.12
C ALA A 152 -14.14 -10.72 0.87
N ARG A 153 -14.74 -10.96 2.05
CA ARG A 153 -15.27 -9.90 2.92
C ARG A 153 -14.16 -8.92 3.32
N LYS A 154 -13.03 -9.42 3.83
CA LYS A 154 -11.89 -8.56 4.20
C LYS A 154 -11.42 -7.72 3.02
N TYR A 155 -11.33 -8.31 1.83
CA TYR A 155 -10.92 -7.61 0.62
C TYR A 155 -11.88 -6.48 0.25
N VAL A 156 -13.19 -6.77 0.21
CA VAL A 156 -14.25 -5.78 -0.09
C VAL A 156 -14.15 -4.58 0.85
N TYR A 157 -13.97 -4.82 2.14
CA TYR A 157 -13.92 -3.76 3.15
C TYR A 157 -12.64 -2.93 3.07
N GLN A 158 -11.49 -3.58 2.86
CA GLN A 158 -10.20 -2.91 2.73
C GLN A 158 -10.06 -2.09 1.45
N HIS A 159 -10.67 -2.54 0.35
CA HIS A 159 -10.58 -1.92 -0.98
C HIS A 159 -11.89 -1.22 -1.41
N PHE A 160 -12.80 -0.95 -0.46
CA PHE A 160 -14.16 -0.48 -0.76
C PHE A 160 -14.18 0.79 -1.63
N ALA A 161 -13.23 1.70 -1.45
CA ALA A 161 -13.10 2.89 -2.28
C ALA A 161 -12.97 2.56 -3.78
N GLU A 162 -12.21 1.52 -4.14
CA GLU A 162 -12.04 1.07 -5.52
C GLU A 162 -13.24 0.23 -5.99
N VAL A 163 -13.76 -0.65 -5.13
CA VAL A 163 -14.94 -1.49 -5.41
C VAL A 163 -16.17 -0.63 -5.72
N SER A 164 -16.34 0.49 -4.99
CA SER A 164 -17.46 1.42 -5.20
C SER A 164 -17.52 2.01 -6.61
N LEU A 165 -16.41 2.03 -7.34
CA LEU A 165 -16.32 2.58 -8.69
C LEU A 165 -16.64 1.55 -9.78
N GLN A 166 -16.65 0.26 -9.46
CA GLN A 166 -16.86 -0.81 -10.44
C GLN A 166 -18.35 -1.00 -10.76
N GLU A 167 -18.64 -1.72 -11.84
CA GLU A 167 -20.02 -2.00 -12.27
C GLU A 167 -20.67 -3.12 -11.42
N GLU A 168 -19.89 -4.06 -10.90
CA GLU A 168 -20.40 -5.22 -10.14
C GLU A 168 -21.23 -4.80 -8.91
N ILE A 169 -20.84 -3.73 -8.21
CA ILE A 169 -21.61 -3.21 -7.06
C ILE A 169 -22.96 -2.60 -7.47
N LEU A 170 -23.16 -2.29 -8.75
CA LEU A 170 -24.44 -1.79 -9.26
C LEU A 170 -25.43 -2.94 -9.53
N GLU A 171 -24.95 -4.17 -9.65
CA GLU A 171 -25.78 -5.36 -9.93
C GLU A 171 -26.31 -6.03 -8.66
N ILE A 172 -25.77 -5.71 -7.48
CA ILE A 172 -26.19 -6.34 -6.21
C ILE A 172 -27.60 -5.94 -5.77
N GLU A 173 -28.22 -6.80 -4.97
CA GLU A 173 -29.57 -6.58 -4.44
C GLU A 173 -29.61 -5.50 -3.35
N PHE A 174 -30.81 -4.97 -3.08
CA PHE A 174 -31.02 -3.94 -2.08
C PHE A 174 -30.50 -4.31 -0.68
N GLN A 175 -30.84 -5.52 -0.19
CA GLN A 175 -30.42 -5.99 1.14
C GLN A 175 -28.90 -6.13 1.26
N GLN A 176 -28.26 -6.55 0.16
CA GLN A 176 -26.81 -6.70 0.06
C GLN A 176 -26.11 -5.32 0.16
N LEU A 177 -26.57 -4.34 -0.60
CA LEU A 177 -26.04 -2.97 -0.55
C LEU A 177 -26.28 -2.31 0.82
N MET A 178 -27.49 -2.49 1.38
CA MET A 178 -27.87 -1.96 2.69
C MET A 178 -26.92 -2.45 3.78
N ASN A 179 -26.65 -3.77 3.82
CA ASN A 179 -25.75 -4.37 4.81
C ASN A 179 -24.30 -3.88 4.65
N LEU A 180 -23.84 -3.65 3.42
CA LEU A 180 -22.51 -3.09 3.16
C LEU A 180 -22.41 -1.65 3.67
N ILE A 181 -23.31 -0.77 3.24
CA ILE A 181 -23.26 0.67 3.57
C ILE A 181 -23.50 0.94 5.06
N LYS A 182 -24.23 0.07 5.75
CA LYS A 182 -24.44 0.18 7.20
C LYS A 182 -23.16 -0.01 8.01
N SER A 183 -22.15 -0.70 7.47
CA SER A 183 -20.95 -1.05 8.24
C SER A 183 -19.98 0.13 8.43
N ASP A 184 -19.41 0.22 9.62
CA ASP A 184 -18.39 1.20 9.99
C ASP A 184 -17.00 0.78 9.48
N ASP A 185 -16.80 -0.50 9.16
CA ASP A 185 -15.50 -1.08 8.80
C ASP A 185 -15.08 -0.79 7.33
N LEU A 186 -15.87 -0.02 6.59
CA LEU A 186 -15.54 0.33 5.19
C LEU A 186 -14.34 1.28 5.14
N ASN A 187 -13.30 0.90 4.39
CA ASN A 187 -12.15 1.74 4.14
C ASN A 187 -12.47 2.81 3.08
N ILE A 188 -13.09 3.89 3.52
CA ILE A 188 -13.42 5.05 2.68
C ILE A 188 -13.02 6.34 3.38
N SER A 189 -12.41 7.27 2.65
CA SER A 189 -11.91 8.53 3.21
C SER A 189 -12.99 9.61 3.34
N ARG A 190 -14.05 9.51 2.53
CA ARG A 190 -15.12 10.52 2.46
C ARG A 190 -16.48 9.86 2.26
N GLU A 191 -17.48 10.32 3.00
CA GLU A 191 -18.87 9.85 2.86
C GLU A 191 -19.48 10.21 1.50
N GLU A 192 -18.92 11.22 0.83
CA GLU A 192 -19.27 11.64 -0.55
C GLU A 192 -19.26 10.47 -1.53
N SER A 193 -18.29 9.57 -1.40
CA SER A 193 -18.15 8.40 -2.27
C SER A 193 -19.28 7.38 -2.08
N ILE A 194 -19.84 7.29 -0.87
CA ILE A 194 -21.01 6.43 -0.59
C ILE A 194 -22.29 7.07 -1.11
N LEU A 195 -22.44 8.38 -0.92
CA LEU A 195 -23.58 9.09 -1.47
C LEU A 195 -23.63 8.96 -3.00
N ASP A 196 -22.48 9.13 -3.66
CA ASP A 196 -22.35 8.93 -5.11
C ASP A 196 -22.70 7.49 -5.52
N LEU A 197 -22.21 6.48 -4.78
CA LEU A 197 -22.54 5.07 -5.00
C LEU A 197 -24.05 4.80 -4.92
N VAL A 198 -24.73 5.28 -3.88
CA VAL A 198 -26.19 5.10 -3.71
C VAL A 198 -26.93 5.72 -4.89
N ILE A 199 -26.54 6.91 -5.30
CA ILE A 199 -27.16 7.60 -6.44
C ILE A 199 -26.93 6.83 -7.74
N ARG A 200 -25.72 6.31 -7.99
CA ARG A 200 -25.42 5.48 -9.17
C ARG A 200 -26.22 4.18 -9.16
N TRP A 201 -26.32 3.50 -8.02
CA TRP A 201 -27.07 2.25 -7.88
C TRP A 201 -28.56 2.44 -8.17
N VAL A 202 -29.18 3.52 -7.68
CA VAL A 202 -30.60 3.82 -7.96
C VAL A 202 -30.80 4.23 -9.44
N LYS A 203 -29.85 4.95 -10.04
CA LYS A 203 -29.91 5.32 -11.46
C LYS A 203 -29.83 4.13 -12.41
N HIS A 204 -29.09 3.09 -12.04
CA HIS A 204 -28.91 1.88 -12.85
C HIS A 204 -30.23 1.16 -13.14
N SER A 205 -31.13 1.08 -12.15
CA SER A 205 -32.46 0.47 -12.34
C SER A 205 -33.54 1.33 -11.68
N ARG A 206 -33.89 2.44 -12.33
CA ARG A 206 -34.75 3.48 -11.77
C ARG A 206 -36.13 2.96 -11.35
N GLU A 207 -36.76 2.07 -12.10
CA GLU A 207 -38.15 1.67 -11.85
C GLU A 207 -38.33 0.88 -10.54
N SER A 208 -37.41 -0.05 -10.24
CA SER A 208 -37.49 -0.89 -9.04
C SER A 208 -36.74 -0.32 -7.84
N ARG A 209 -35.73 0.54 -8.03
CA ARG A 209 -34.84 0.97 -6.94
C ARG A 209 -35.21 2.32 -6.31
N LEU A 210 -36.14 3.06 -6.91
CA LEU A 210 -36.56 4.37 -6.40
C LEU A 210 -37.19 4.29 -5.01
N GLU A 211 -37.94 3.22 -4.72
CA GLU A 211 -38.58 2.99 -3.41
C GLU A 211 -37.55 2.80 -2.28
N HIS A 212 -36.37 2.27 -2.61
CA HIS A 212 -35.30 1.97 -1.66
C HIS A 212 -34.38 3.17 -1.36
N LEU A 213 -34.48 4.26 -2.12
CA LEU A 213 -33.56 5.39 -2.03
C LEU A 213 -33.54 6.01 -0.63
N VAL A 214 -34.70 6.23 -0.03
CA VAL A 214 -34.81 6.86 1.29
C VAL A 214 -34.14 6.00 2.36
N GLU A 215 -34.34 4.69 2.30
CA GLU A 215 -33.75 3.77 3.26
C GLU A 215 -32.22 3.72 3.14
N LEU A 216 -31.69 3.73 1.92
CA LEU A 216 -30.24 3.78 1.68
C LEU A 216 -29.64 5.11 2.17
N LEU A 217 -30.30 6.24 1.89
CA LEU A 217 -29.84 7.56 2.33
C LEU A 217 -29.78 7.67 3.86
N LYS A 218 -30.65 6.98 4.60
CA LYS A 218 -30.60 6.94 6.07
C LYS A 218 -29.32 6.27 6.60
N GLN A 219 -28.68 5.41 5.82
CA GLN A 219 -27.38 4.81 6.19
C GLN A 219 -26.18 5.68 5.77
N VAL A 220 -26.39 6.69 4.93
CA VAL A 220 -25.35 7.64 4.54
C VAL A 220 -25.27 8.74 5.59
N ARG A 221 -24.07 8.97 6.13
CA ARG A 221 -23.83 10.01 7.15
C ARG A 221 -23.77 11.39 6.50
N LEU A 222 -24.92 11.90 6.03
CA LEU A 222 -25.01 13.16 5.26
C LEU A 222 -24.34 14.36 5.96
N VAL A 223 -24.31 14.40 7.29
CA VAL A 223 -23.63 15.44 8.08
C VAL A 223 -22.10 15.46 7.88
N LEU A 224 -21.51 14.35 7.44
CA LEU A 224 -20.07 14.23 7.14
C LEU A 224 -19.74 14.52 5.66
N VAL A 225 -20.75 14.79 4.82
CA VAL A 225 -20.57 15.15 3.40
C VAL A 225 -20.33 16.66 3.29
N SER A 226 -19.42 17.09 2.40
CA SER A 226 -19.15 18.52 2.25
C SER A 226 -20.41 19.30 1.77
N PRO A 227 -20.66 20.52 2.31
CA PRO A 227 -21.83 21.32 1.92
C PRO A 227 -21.90 21.62 0.42
N SER A 228 -20.75 21.87 -0.21
CA SER A 228 -20.66 22.09 -1.66
C SER A 228 -21.13 20.87 -2.45
N PHE A 229 -20.70 19.67 -2.03
CA PHE A 229 -21.08 18.42 -2.68
C PHE A 229 -22.57 18.10 -2.47
N LEU A 230 -23.13 18.32 -1.27
CA LEU A 230 -24.57 18.12 -1.03
C LEU A 230 -25.43 19.01 -1.93
N VAL A 231 -25.08 20.30 -2.03
CA VAL A 231 -25.80 21.25 -2.89
C VAL A 231 -25.69 20.84 -4.36
N GLU A 232 -24.52 20.40 -4.80
CA GLU A 232 -24.30 19.94 -6.16
C GLU A 232 -25.04 18.63 -6.47
N ALA A 233 -24.98 17.64 -5.58
CA ALA A 233 -25.70 16.38 -5.70
C ALA A 233 -27.22 16.61 -5.75
N ARG A 234 -27.74 17.54 -4.94
CA ARG A 234 -29.16 17.94 -4.99
C ARG A 234 -29.52 18.57 -6.34
N LYS A 235 -28.69 19.47 -6.88
CA LYS A 235 -28.97 20.12 -8.18
C LYS A 235 -28.88 19.17 -9.37
N ARG A 236 -27.91 18.26 -9.38
CA ARG A 236 -27.63 17.37 -10.50
C ARG A 236 -28.59 16.18 -10.60
N ASN A 237 -29.25 15.79 -9.51
CA ASN A 237 -30.07 14.59 -9.46
C ASN A 237 -31.55 14.92 -9.32
N THR A 238 -32.28 14.81 -10.43
CA THR A 238 -33.74 15.02 -10.48
C THR A 238 -34.50 14.08 -9.55
N ILE A 239 -33.98 12.88 -9.31
CA ILE A 239 -34.56 11.88 -8.39
C ILE A 239 -34.65 12.43 -6.96
N ILE A 240 -33.58 13.07 -6.48
CA ILE A 240 -33.52 13.65 -5.13
C ILE A 240 -34.46 14.85 -5.04
N LEU A 241 -34.50 15.69 -6.09
CA LEU A 241 -35.36 16.87 -6.14
C LEU A 241 -36.86 16.52 -6.12
N CYS A 242 -37.26 15.41 -6.74
CA CYS A 242 -38.67 15.03 -6.82
C CYS A 242 -39.19 14.34 -5.55
N ASN A 243 -38.32 13.89 -4.64
CA ASN A 243 -38.71 13.20 -3.41
C ASN A 243 -38.64 14.16 -2.22
N SER A 244 -39.78 14.43 -1.57
CA SER A 244 -39.86 15.37 -0.43
C SER A 244 -39.01 14.92 0.75
N GLU A 245 -39.06 13.65 1.12
CA GLU A 245 -38.27 13.11 2.25
C GLU A 245 -36.77 13.21 2.00
N CYS A 246 -36.31 12.96 0.76
CA CYS A 246 -34.91 13.12 0.41
C CYS A 246 -34.47 14.60 0.51
N ASN A 247 -35.31 15.54 0.08
CA ASN A 247 -35.00 16.96 0.21
C ASN A 247 -34.94 17.39 1.68
N ASP A 248 -35.87 16.93 2.50
CA ASP A 248 -35.90 17.23 3.94
C ASP A 248 -34.62 16.74 4.63
N MET A 249 -34.16 15.52 4.32
CA MET A 249 -32.91 14.96 4.85
C MET A 249 -31.67 15.80 4.47
N PHE A 250 -31.61 16.28 3.22
CA PHE A 250 -30.50 17.12 2.75
C PHE A 250 -30.53 18.51 3.39
N GLU A 251 -31.71 19.09 3.59
CA GLU A 251 -31.87 20.39 4.23
C GLU A 251 -31.52 20.32 5.72
N GLU A 252 -31.96 19.26 6.41
CA GLU A 252 -31.58 18.99 7.80
C GLU A 252 -30.07 18.83 7.96
N ALA A 253 -29.42 18.04 7.08
CA ALA A 253 -27.96 17.86 7.11
C ALA A 253 -27.22 19.19 6.91
N LEU A 254 -27.63 20.01 5.93
CA LEU A 254 -27.02 21.33 5.69
C LEU A 254 -27.18 22.26 6.89
N LYS A 255 -28.34 22.26 7.54
CA LYS A 255 -28.61 23.07 8.73
C LYS A 255 -27.76 22.63 9.92
N THR A 256 -27.63 21.32 10.14
CA THR A 256 -26.79 20.76 11.22
C THR A 256 -25.30 21.06 10.99
N ILE A 257 -24.82 21.02 9.75
CA ILE A 257 -23.43 21.41 9.42
C ILE A 257 -23.19 22.90 9.72
N GLN A 258 -24.14 23.78 9.38
CA GLN A 258 -24.03 25.22 9.67
C GLN A 258 -24.02 25.53 11.18
N LEU A 259 -24.79 24.79 11.97
CA LEU A 259 -24.89 24.96 13.42
C LEU A 259 -23.68 24.41 14.19
N SER A 260 -22.71 23.76 13.52
CA SER A 260 -21.53 23.11 14.12
C SER A 260 -21.89 22.10 15.24
N SER A 261 -23.15 21.67 15.31
CA SER A 261 -23.64 20.68 16.26
C SER A 261 -23.42 19.31 15.63
N HIS A 262 -22.19 18.83 15.61
CA HIS A 262 -21.92 17.48 15.13
C HIS A 262 -22.52 16.48 16.13
N PRO A 263 -23.54 15.68 15.74
CA PRO A 263 -23.91 14.54 16.56
C PRO A 263 -22.69 13.60 16.65
N SER A 264 -22.59 12.84 17.73
CA SER A 264 -21.54 11.82 17.93
C SER A 264 -21.74 10.66 16.94
N LEU A 265 -21.50 10.92 15.66
CA LEU A 265 -21.52 9.92 14.61
C LEU A 265 -20.20 9.16 14.67
N SER A 266 -20.27 7.83 14.56
CA SER A 266 -19.07 7.04 14.31
C SER A 266 -18.47 7.45 12.96
N LEU A 267 -17.15 7.49 12.86
CA LEU A 267 -16.45 7.62 11.60
C LEU A 267 -16.32 6.24 10.96
N ARG A 268 -16.22 6.17 9.63
CA ARG A 268 -15.88 4.89 8.97
C ARG A 268 -14.39 4.62 9.13
N TYR A 269 -13.97 3.37 9.03
CA TYR A 269 -12.59 2.94 9.20
C TYR A 269 -11.60 3.77 8.37
N GLY A 270 -11.92 4.07 7.12
CA GLY A 270 -11.06 4.89 6.26
C GLY A 270 -11.06 6.40 6.55
N MET A 271 -11.94 6.88 7.44
CA MET A 271 -12.06 8.29 7.83
C MET A 271 -11.24 8.60 9.09
N GLU A 272 -10.79 7.59 9.83
CA GLU A 272 -9.89 7.78 10.97
C GLU A 272 -8.44 7.92 10.47
N THR A 273 -7.93 9.15 10.45
CA THR A 273 -6.50 9.41 10.22
C THR A 273 -5.76 9.33 11.56
N THR A 274 -4.90 8.33 11.74
CA THR A 274 -3.98 8.29 12.87
C THR A 274 -2.62 8.80 12.41
N ASP A 275 -2.11 9.83 13.10
CA ASP A 275 -0.75 10.30 12.89
C ASP A 275 0.25 9.31 13.49
N LEU A 276 1.22 8.87 12.67
CA LEU A 276 2.20 7.86 13.03
C LEU A 276 3.62 8.39 12.93
N LEU A 277 4.46 8.06 13.92
CA LEU A 277 5.90 8.21 13.81
C LEU A 277 6.48 6.99 13.11
N LEU A 278 6.99 7.18 11.90
CA LEU A 278 7.68 6.14 11.14
C LEU A 278 9.16 6.07 11.56
N CYS A 279 9.60 4.90 12.00
CA CYS A 279 10.98 4.62 12.39
C CYS A 279 11.57 3.52 11.51
N ILE A 280 12.49 3.90 10.62
CA ILE A 280 13.20 2.97 9.73
C ILE A 280 14.64 2.79 10.23
N GLY A 281 14.94 1.61 10.75
CA GLY A 281 16.24 1.28 11.34
C GLY A 281 17.25 0.76 10.31
N ASN A 282 18.54 1.04 10.57
CA ASN A 282 19.65 0.52 9.76
C ASN A 282 20.35 -0.71 10.34
N ASN A 283 20.07 -1.08 11.59
CA ASN A 283 20.73 -2.20 12.26
C ASN A 283 20.00 -3.51 11.92
N SER A 284 20.72 -4.47 11.34
CA SER A 284 20.23 -5.82 11.02
C SER A 284 19.95 -6.69 12.25
N GLN A 285 20.28 -6.20 13.46
CA GLN A 285 19.99 -6.91 14.70
C GLN A 285 18.51 -6.89 15.10
N GLY A 286 17.68 -6.08 14.43
CA GLY A 286 16.22 -6.08 14.59
C GLY A 286 15.70 -5.72 15.98
N ILE A 287 14.39 -5.74 16.11
CA ILE A 287 13.73 -5.77 17.42
C ILE A 287 13.63 -7.25 17.84
N ARG A 288 14.30 -7.64 18.93
CA ARG A 288 14.13 -8.99 19.50
C ARG A 288 12.75 -9.07 20.15
N SER A 289 11.89 -9.96 19.67
CA SER A 289 10.59 -10.26 20.27
C SER A 289 10.55 -11.71 20.74
N ARG A 290 9.65 -12.00 21.68
CA ARG A 290 9.40 -13.36 22.18
C ARG A 290 8.85 -14.31 21.10
N HIS A 291 8.35 -13.77 19.97
CA HIS A 291 7.72 -14.53 18.88
C HIS A 291 8.57 -14.62 17.61
N GLY A 292 9.83 -14.14 17.63
CA GLY A 292 10.73 -14.17 16.46
C GLY A 292 11.67 -12.97 16.37
N SER A 293 12.64 -13.06 15.46
CA SER A 293 13.58 -11.99 15.13
C SER A 293 12.92 -11.00 14.16
N TYR A 294 12.56 -9.79 14.61
CA TYR A 294 12.07 -8.72 13.73
C TYR A 294 13.25 -7.94 13.11
N ALA A 295 14.28 -8.67 12.62
CA ALA A 295 15.41 -8.08 11.89
C ALA A 295 14.97 -7.37 10.59
N ASP A 296 13.81 -7.78 10.07
CA ASP A 296 13.34 -7.42 8.73
C ASP A 296 12.10 -6.50 8.74
N ALA A 297 11.72 -5.93 9.90
CA ALA A 297 10.57 -5.04 10.02
C ALA A 297 10.97 -3.63 10.48
N SER A 298 10.44 -2.62 9.80
CA SER A 298 10.39 -1.25 10.32
C SER A 298 9.11 -1.06 11.14
N PHE A 299 9.05 -0.07 12.01
CA PHE A 299 7.87 0.14 12.85
C PHE A 299 7.32 1.57 12.75
N CYS A 300 6.01 1.67 12.92
CA CYS A 300 5.27 2.92 13.03
C CYS A 300 4.67 2.99 14.44
N TYR A 301 4.90 4.07 15.18
CA TYR A 301 4.37 4.25 16.52
C TYR A 301 3.28 5.31 16.52
N ALA A 302 2.10 4.97 17.03
CA ALA A 302 0.99 5.90 17.26
C ALA A 302 1.08 6.43 18.69
N PRO A 303 1.48 7.69 18.93
CA PRO A 303 1.64 8.21 20.28
C PRO A 303 0.33 8.30 21.08
N ALA A 304 -0.79 8.60 20.41
CA ALA A 304 -2.11 8.72 21.03
C ALA A 304 -2.62 7.39 21.58
N THR A 305 -2.55 6.34 20.76
CA THR A 305 -3.05 5.00 21.13
C THR A 305 -2.00 4.13 21.81
N ARG A 306 -0.73 4.55 21.78
CA ARG A 306 0.45 3.78 22.21
C ARG A 306 0.60 2.44 21.49
N LYS A 307 0.00 2.30 20.31
CA LYS A 307 0.11 1.11 19.47
C LYS A 307 1.32 1.20 18.56
N THR A 308 1.99 0.07 18.37
CA THR A 308 3.08 -0.07 17.41
C THR A 308 2.61 -0.95 16.27
N TYR A 309 2.76 -0.44 15.05
CA TYR A 309 2.47 -1.13 13.80
C TYR A 309 3.80 -1.49 13.13
N PHE A 310 3.81 -2.54 12.31
CA PHE A 310 5.01 -2.99 11.61
C PHE A 310 4.79 -2.92 10.11
N ILE A 311 5.81 -2.46 9.39
CA ILE A 311 5.87 -2.48 7.93
C ILE A 311 7.10 -3.27 7.49
N SER A 312 7.08 -3.79 6.26
CA SER A 312 8.25 -4.48 5.71
C SER A 312 9.46 -3.53 5.68
N SER A 313 10.65 -4.05 5.96
CA SER A 313 11.88 -3.26 5.85
C SER A 313 12.24 -3.03 4.38
N PRO A 314 12.75 -1.84 4.00
CA PRO A 314 13.31 -1.62 2.66
C PRO A 314 14.55 -2.48 2.35
N LYS A 315 15.08 -3.18 3.36
CA LYS A 315 16.12 -4.20 3.22
C LYS A 315 15.61 -5.59 2.84
N TYR A 316 14.28 -5.80 2.88
CA TYR A 316 13.68 -7.08 2.53
C TYR A 316 13.77 -7.30 1.00
N GLY A 317 14.43 -8.37 0.58
CA GLY A 317 14.83 -8.60 -0.82
C GLY A 317 16.11 -7.86 -1.20
N GLU A 318 16.62 -8.06 -2.41
CA GLU A 318 17.87 -7.44 -2.91
C GLU A 318 17.80 -5.89 -3.09
N GLY A 319 16.93 -5.19 -2.34
CA GLY A 319 16.65 -3.76 -2.45
C GLY A 319 17.77 -2.85 -1.92
N LEU A 320 17.66 -2.39 -0.66
CA LEU A 320 18.64 -1.49 -0.02
C LEU A 320 19.51 -2.20 1.02
N GLY A 321 20.80 -1.89 1.05
CA GLY A 321 21.74 -2.33 2.08
C GLY A 321 21.77 -1.41 3.31
N CYS A 322 21.67 -0.11 3.06
CA CYS A 322 21.63 0.94 4.07
C CYS A 322 20.65 2.04 3.65
N VAL A 323 19.79 2.49 4.57
CA VAL A 323 18.89 3.63 4.35
C VAL A 323 19.61 4.89 4.84
N CYS A 324 19.89 5.82 3.94
CA CYS A 324 20.63 7.04 4.29
C CYS A 324 19.71 8.15 4.76
N THR A 325 18.54 8.27 4.11
CA THR A 325 17.51 9.29 4.40
C THR A 325 16.16 8.85 3.85
N GLY A 326 15.08 9.52 4.28
CA GLY A 326 13.73 9.27 3.82
C GLY A 326 12.84 10.49 4.00
N VAL A 327 11.78 10.55 3.20
CA VAL A 327 10.76 11.60 3.24
C VAL A 327 9.38 10.97 3.10
N VAL A 328 8.38 11.63 3.66
CA VAL A 328 6.97 11.31 3.44
C VAL A 328 6.37 12.45 2.62
N THR A 329 5.78 12.14 1.47
CA THR A 329 5.14 13.15 0.62
C THR A 329 3.77 13.57 1.18
N GLU A 330 3.21 14.65 0.65
CA GLU A 330 1.85 15.10 0.99
C GLU A 330 0.76 14.05 0.67
N LYS A 331 1.04 13.17 -0.30
CA LYS A 331 0.16 12.03 -0.65
C LYS A 331 0.36 10.82 0.27
N ASN A 332 1.09 11.00 1.37
CA ASN A 332 1.46 9.96 2.34
C ASN A 332 2.32 8.84 1.73
N ASP A 333 3.06 9.14 0.66
CA ASP A 333 4.00 8.18 0.08
C ASP A 333 5.29 8.16 0.90
N ILE A 334 5.63 6.98 1.41
CA ILE A 334 6.89 6.75 2.12
C ILE A 334 7.98 6.49 1.10
N ILE A 335 8.97 7.37 1.06
CA ILE A 335 10.09 7.29 0.13
C ILE A 335 11.40 7.25 0.92
N VAL A 336 12.26 6.30 0.58
CA VAL A 336 13.56 6.12 1.21
C VAL A 336 14.65 6.12 0.16
N ALA A 337 15.77 6.76 0.47
CA ALA A 337 16.96 6.80 -0.36
C ALA A 337 18.13 6.19 0.39
N GLY A 338 18.93 5.39 -0.33
CA GLY A 338 20.00 4.64 0.30
C GLY A 338 20.98 4.03 -0.67
N GLU A 339 21.86 3.20 -0.11
CA GLU A 339 22.83 2.42 -0.86
C GLU A 339 22.27 1.03 -1.19
N ALA A 340 22.59 0.54 -2.39
CA ALA A 340 22.24 -0.81 -2.81
C ALA A 340 22.82 -1.88 -1.85
N SER A 341 22.13 -3.01 -1.72
CA SER A 341 22.63 -4.17 -0.97
C SER A 341 23.99 -4.65 -1.51
N ALA A 342 24.86 -5.22 -0.66
CA ALA A 342 26.15 -5.78 -1.07
C ALA A 342 26.03 -6.77 -2.24
N VAL A 343 24.94 -7.56 -2.27
CA VAL A 343 24.64 -8.49 -3.37
C VAL A 343 24.35 -7.72 -4.66
N LYS A 344 23.49 -6.70 -4.61
CA LYS A 344 23.13 -5.87 -5.77
C LYS A 344 24.33 -5.04 -6.26
N MET A 345 25.13 -4.50 -5.34
CA MET A 345 26.38 -3.80 -5.65
C MET A 345 27.40 -4.68 -6.37
N SER A 346 27.48 -5.97 -6.05
CA SER A 346 28.40 -6.91 -6.73
C SER A 346 28.03 -7.17 -8.20
N ARG A 347 26.75 -6.98 -8.56
CA ARG A 347 26.23 -7.18 -9.91
C ARG A 347 26.22 -5.89 -10.74
N GLN A 348 26.21 -4.72 -10.09
CA GLN A 348 26.19 -3.42 -10.76
C GLN A 348 27.62 -2.93 -11.08
N ARG A 349 27.81 -2.35 -12.28
CA ARG A 349 29.08 -1.74 -12.69
C ARG A 349 29.29 -0.34 -12.11
N THR A 350 28.20 0.37 -11.82
CA THR A 350 28.18 1.75 -11.32
C THR A 350 27.43 1.79 -10.00
N ARG A 351 27.99 2.50 -9.02
CA ARG A 351 27.31 2.78 -7.75
C ARG A 351 26.41 4.00 -7.95
N ASN A 352 25.14 3.87 -7.58
CA ASN A 352 24.14 4.94 -7.65
C ASN A 352 23.41 5.05 -6.31
N ILE A 353 22.76 6.19 -6.06
CA ILE A 353 21.74 6.29 -5.01
C ILE A 353 20.49 5.58 -5.50
N GLU A 354 19.97 4.69 -4.67
CA GLU A 354 18.76 3.92 -4.96
C GLU A 354 17.59 4.50 -4.14
N ILE A 355 16.51 4.85 -4.81
CA ILE A 355 15.32 5.45 -4.19
C ILE A 355 14.15 4.47 -4.32
N TYR A 356 13.53 4.13 -3.20
CA TYR A 356 12.43 3.18 -3.10
C TYR A 356 11.18 3.85 -2.54
N ARG A 357 10.02 3.45 -3.05
CA ARG A 357 8.69 3.84 -2.55
C ARG A 357 8.00 2.64 -1.93
N TYR A 358 7.39 2.83 -0.77
CA TYR A 358 6.55 1.82 -0.15
C TYR A 358 5.19 1.76 -0.86
N ARG A 359 4.77 0.57 -1.32
CA ARG A 359 3.42 0.35 -1.86
C ARG A 359 2.57 -0.45 -0.88
N GLN A 360 1.46 0.16 -0.48
CA GLN A 360 0.42 -0.50 0.33
C GLN A 360 -0.54 -1.36 -0.50
N ARG A 361 -0.59 -1.19 -1.83
CA ARG A 361 -1.48 -1.98 -2.69
C ARG A 361 -0.92 -3.38 -2.93
N GLY A 362 -1.62 -4.43 -2.49
CA GLY A 362 -1.23 -5.84 -2.63
C GLY A 362 -0.30 -6.34 -1.53
N ASN A 363 0.79 -7.04 -1.89
CA ASN A 363 1.70 -7.75 -0.96
C ASN A 363 2.63 -6.86 -0.10
N HIS A 364 2.26 -5.62 0.24
CA HIS A 364 3.03 -4.72 1.13
C HIS A 364 4.56 -4.72 0.89
N PHE A 365 5.00 -4.16 -0.23
CA PHE A 365 6.40 -4.28 -0.67
C PHE A 365 7.02 -2.93 -1.05
N TRP A 366 8.36 -2.92 -1.05
CA TRP A 366 9.16 -1.79 -1.51
C TRP A 366 9.44 -1.90 -3.00
N HIS A 367 9.08 -0.86 -3.75
CA HIS A 367 9.29 -0.78 -5.18
C HIS A 367 10.41 0.22 -5.50
N SER A 368 11.33 -0.15 -6.40
CA SER A 368 12.38 0.74 -6.89
C SER A 368 11.74 1.86 -7.71
N LEU A 369 11.84 3.09 -7.22
CA LEU A 369 11.24 4.27 -7.85
C LEU A 369 12.16 4.84 -8.93
N CYS A 370 13.39 5.20 -8.54
CA CYS A 370 14.38 5.77 -9.44
C CYS A 370 15.79 5.64 -8.86
N THR A 371 16.79 5.97 -9.67
CA THR A 371 18.18 6.07 -9.24
C THR A 371 18.77 7.42 -9.63
N THR A 372 19.76 7.89 -8.89
CA THR A 372 20.56 9.08 -9.25
C THR A 372 22.05 8.82 -9.01
N GLU A 373 22.90 9.74 -9.44
CA GLU A 373 24.34 9.69 -9.27
C GLU A 373 24.75 9.46 -7.81
N LEU A 374 25.82 8.70 -7.58
CA LEU A 374 26.32 8.46 -6.24
C LEU A 374 26.76 9.77 -5.58
N ARG A 375 26.11 10.08 -4.46
CA ARG A 375 26.53 11.11 -3.52
C ARG A 375 26.51 10.51 -2.12
N GLU A 376 27.51 10.83 -1.34
CA GLU A 376 27.52 10.56 0.09
C GLU A 376 27.02 11.82 0.82
N LEU A 377 26.49 11.64 2.01
CA LEU A 377 26.12 12.74 2.90
C LEU A 377 25.17 13.82 2.32
N TYR A 378 24.36 13.47 1.32
CA TYR A 378 23.32 14.34 0.74
C TYR A 378 22.11 14.47 1.68
N ALA A 379 21.26 15.45 1.40
CA ALA A 379 19.93 15.55 2.00
C ALA A 379 18.84 15.26 0.95
N LEU A 380 17.72 14.70 1.41
CA LEU A 380 16.53 14.45 0.60
C LEU A 380 15.40 15.32 1.15
N GLY A 381 14.79 16.12 0.29
CA GLY A 381 13.62 16.94 0.60
C GLY A 381 12.46 16.64 -0.34
N THR A 382 11.26 17.06 0.05
CA THR A 382 10.08 17.00 -0.82
C THR A 382 9.30 18.31 -0.77
N ALA A 383 8.85 18.79 -1.92
CA ALA A 383 7.99 19.98 -2.02
C ALA A 383 7.09 19.82 -3.25
N HIS A 384 5.81 20.22 -3.14
CA HIS A 384 4.81 20.00 -4.19
C HIS A 384 4.81 18.55 -4.73
N ASN A 385 4.96 17.56 -3.85
CA ASN A 385 5.02 16.13 -4.17
C ASN A 385 6.20 15.69 -5.08
N ASP A 386 7.18 16.55 -5.34
CA ASP A 386 8.41 16.19 -6.05
C ASP A 386 9.57 15.94 -5.07
N LEU A 387 10.60 15.22 -5.50
CA LEU A 387 11.77 14.90 -4.67
C LEU A 387 12.96 15.78 -5.04
N TYR A 388 13.74 16.17 -4.04
CA TYR A 388 14.93 17.00 -4.20
C TYR A 388 16.12 16.34 -3.51
N VAL A 389 17.15 16.02 -4.28
CA VAL A 389 18.45 15.56 -3.77
C VAL A 389 19.40 16.75 -3.73
N ILE A 390 19.84 17.12 -2.53
CA ILE A 390 20.50 18.40 -2.26
C ILE A 390 21.91 18.14 -1.73
N GLY A 391 22.89 18.77 -2.37
CA GLY A 391 24.30 18.77 -1.98
C GLY A 391 24.88 17.37 -1.77
N GLY A 392 25.72 17.24 -0.74
CA GLY A 392 26.47 16.02 -0.44
C GLY A 392 27.91 16.10 -0.91
N GLN A 393 28.56 14.94 -0.93
CA GLN A 393 29.96 14.79 -1.26
C GLN A 393 30.13 13.71 -2.33
N MET A 394 30.96 13.99 -3.32
CA MET A 394 31.23 13.11 -4.45
C MET A 394 32.71 12.75 -4.47
N LYS A 395 33.02 11.49 -4.79
CA LYS A 395 34.41 11.05 -4.95
C LYS A 395 34.85 11.22 -6.40
N VAL A 396 35.63 12.26 -6.67
CA VAL A 396 36.15 12.58 -8.00
C VAL A 396 37.67 12.41 -8.00
N LYS A 397 38.21 11.55 -8.89
CA LYS A 397 39.67 11.30 -9.02
C LYS A 397 40.37 11.00 -7.67
N ASN A 398 39.70 10.24 -6.80
CA ASN A 398 40.16 9.85 -5.46
C ASN A 398 40.24 11.00 -4.41
N GLN A 399 39.66 12.16 -4.71
CA GLN A 399 39.42 13.24 -3.76
C GLN A 399 37.92 13.37 -3.49
N TYR A 400 37.55 13.76 -2.28
CA TYR A 400 36.17 13.99 -1.92
C TYR A 400 35.82 15.47 -2.09
N LEU A 401 34.88 15.78 -2.98
CA LEU A 401 34.43 17.14 -3.27
C LEU A 401 33.01 17.34 -2.74
N VAL A 402 32.82 18.35 -1.89
CA VAL A 402 31.48 18.78 -1.47
C VAL A 402 30.83 19.54 -2.62
N THR A 403 29.58 19.23 -2.93
CA THR A 403 28.85 19.82 -4.06
C THR A 403 27.74 20.77 -3.60
N ASN A 404 27.39 21.71 -4.47
CA ASN A 404 26.21 22.57 -4.34
C ASN A 404 25.08 22.16 -5.31
N CYS A 405 25.19 21.01 -5.98
CA CYS A 405 24.18 20.52 -6.91
C CYS A 405 22.84 20.24 -6.22
N VAL A 406 21.75 20.57 -6.93
CA VAL A 406 20.37 20.32 -6.51
C VAL A 406 19.62 19.68 -7.66
N GLU A 407 19.23 18.42 -7.48
CA GLU A 407 18.50 17.65 -8.48
C GLU A 407 17.07 17.43 -8.03
N LYS A 408 16.14 17.71 -8.94
CA LYS A 408 14.72 17.50 -8.73
C LYS A 408 14.25 16.30 -9.55
N TYR A 409 13.55 15.38 -8.92
CA TYR A 409 12.81 14.31 -9.58
C TYR A 409 11.32 14.63 -9.61
N SER A 410 10.75 14.72 -10.81
CA SER A 410 9.31 14.89 -10.96
C SER A 410 8.60 13.55 -10.78
N MET A 411 7.72 13.45 -9.78
CA MET A 411 6.97 12.23 -9.52
C MET A 411 5.92 11.95 -10.61
N GLU A 412 5.46 12.98 -11.32
CA GLU A 412 4.49 12.87 -12.40
C GLU A 412 5.14 12.46 -13.73
N GLN A 413 6.29 13.07 -14.06
CA GLN A 413 6.98 12.83 -15.34
C GLN A 413 7.99 11.68 -15.26
N GLY A 414 8.41 11.30 -14.06
CA GLY A 414 9.40 10.25 -13.84
C GLY A 414 10.82 10.64 -14.27
N THR A 415 11.13 11.93 -14.34
CA THR A 415 12.40 12.46 -14.87
C THR A 415 13.15 13.31 -13.85
N TRP A 416 14.48 13.29 -13.96
CA TRP A 416 15.39 14.15 -13.20
C TRP A 416 15.69 15.45 -13.96
N ARG A 417 15.79 16.56 -13.24
CA ARG A 417 16.26 17.85 -13.75
C ARG A 417 17.13 18.56 -12.73
N SER A 418 18.15 19.25 -13.21
CA SER A 418 18.92 20.18 -12.37
C SER A 418 18.08 21.42 -12.06
N THR A 419 18.24 21.97 -10.87
CA THR A 419 17.60 23.21 -10.40
C THR A 419 18.67 24.19 -9.92
N ALA A 420 18.28 25.39 -9.49
CA ALA A 420 19.22 26.37 -8.98
C ALA A 420 20.15 25.76 -7.91
N PRO A 421 21.47 25.84 -8.07
CA PRO A 421 22.41 25.24 -7.14
C PRO A 421 22.37 25.97 -5.79
N LEU A 422 22.79 25.29 -4.72
CA LEU A 422 22.95 25.91 -3.42
C LEU A 422 23.92 27.10 -3.51
N PRO A 423 23.67 28.19 -2.77
CA PRO A 423 24.60 29.33 -2.69
C PRO A 423 25.99 28.94 -2.17
N VAL A 424 26.10 27.84 -1.41
CA VAL A 424 27.35 27.26 -0.93
C VAL A 424 27.32 25.73 -1.03
N PRO A 425 28.47 25.07 -1.29
CA PRO A 425 28.56 23.62 -1.22
C PRO A 425 28.36 23.12 0.21
N LEU A 426 27.46 22.15 0.40
CA LEU A 426 27.13 21.62 1.73
C LEU A 426 27.01 20.10 1.71
N ALA A 427 27.54 19.46 2.75
CA ALA A 427 27.30 18.05 3.06
C ALA A 427 26.91 17.88 4.54
N CYS A 428 26.26 16.77 4.89
CA CYS A 428 25.74 16.55 6.26
C CYS A 428 24.86 17.70 6.80
N HIS A 429 24.26 18.45 5.88
CA HIS A 429 23.22 19.43 6.17
C HIS A 429 21.88 18.74 6.26
N MET A 430 20.88 19.45 6.78
CA MET A 430 19.51 18.95 6.89
C MET A 430 18.57 19.74 6.00
N VAL A 431 17.56 19.07 5.48
CA VAL A 431 16.48 19.69 4.69
C VAL A 431 15.16 19.45 5.38
N VAL A 432 14.36 20.49 5.53
CA VAL A 432 12.98 20.39 6.01
C VAL A 432 12.05 21.19 5.10
N THR A 433 10.79 20.76 5.03
CA THR A 433 9.78 21.43 4.21
C THR A 433 8.79 22.15 5.11
N VAL A 434 8.56 23.44 4.85
CA VAL A 434 7.54 24.23 5.53
C VAL A 434 6.80 25.08 4.50
N LYS A 435 5.47 24.96 4.45
CA LYS A 435 4.60 25.69 3.49
C LYS A 435 5.11 25.56 2.04
N ASP A 436 5.38 24.33 1.60
CA ASP A 436 5.92 23.98 0.28
C ASP A 436 7.27 24.57 -0.11
N LYS A 437 8.03 25.10 0.86
CA LYS A 437 9.38 25.62 0.66
C LYS A 437 10.39 24.76 1.40
N LEU A 438 11.54 24.54 0.77
CA LEU A 438 12.62 23.76 1.36
C LEU A 438 13.54 24.69 2.16
N TYR A 439 13.91 24.27 3.37
CA TYR A 439 14.89 24.96 4.21
C TYR A 439 16.10 24.06 4.41
N VAL A 440 17.26 24.55 4.00
CA VAL A 440 18.57 23.90 4.16
C VAL A 440 19.28 24.49 5.36
N LEU A 441 19.71 23.62 6.26
CA LEU A 441 20.24 23.99 7.57
C LEU A 441 21.60 23.34 7.80
N GLY A 442 22.57 24.16 8.21
CA GLY A 442 23.86 23.73 8.73
C GLY A 442 24.66 22.85 7.79
N GLY A 443 25.36 21.86 8.35
CA GLY A 443 26.28 21.00 7.63
C GLY A 443 27.69 21.55 7.62
N TRP A 444 28.57 20.92 6.85
CA TRP A 444 29.95 21.38 6.63
C TRP A 444 30.16 21.85 5.19
N THR A 445 31.05 22.83 5.04
CA THR A 445 31.43 23.47 3.79
C THR A 445 32.95 23.44 3.66
N PRO A 446 33.49 23.26 2.44
CA PRO A 446 34.93 23.34 2.20
C PRO A 446 35.51 24.69 2.61
N GLN A 447 36.74 24.67 3.10
CA GLN A 447 37.51 25.89 3.31
C GLN A 447 38.11 26.36 1.97
N MET A 448 37.72 27.54 1.50
CA MET A 448 38.18 28.09 0.22
C MET A 448 39.59 28.71 0.30
N ASP A 449 40.00 29.17 1.49
CA ASP A 449 41.21 29.98 1.65
C ASP A 449 42.49 29.14 1.85
N LEU A 450 42.37 27.96 2.46
CA LEU A 450 43.49 27.04 2.78
C LEU A 450 43.02 25.57 2.69
N PRO A 451 42.88 25.01 1.47
CA PRO A 451 42.31 23.68 1.28
C PRO A 451 43.15 22.53 1.87
N ASP A 452 44.46 22.76 2.11
CA ASP A 452 45.40 21.73 2.58
C ASP A 452 45.74 21.83 4.09
N GLU A 453 45.28 22.86 4.82
CA GLU A 453 45.78 23.17 6.17
C GLU A 453 44.74 23.12 7.31
N GLU A 454 43.43 23.27 7.03
CA GLU A 454 42.39 23.30 8.08
C GLU A 454 41.21 22.34 7.80
N PRO A 455 40.57 21.78 8.85
CA PRO A 455 39.39 20.95 8.69
C PRO A 455 38.22 21.75 8.10
N ASP A 456 37.40 21.09 7.27
CA ASP A 456 36.15 21.65 6.72
C ASP A 456 35.32 22.40 7.78
N ARG A 457 34.82 23.59 7.43
CA ARG A 457 34.12 24.50 8.36
C ARG A 457 32.66 24.12 8.50
N LEU A 458 32.10 24.36 9.68
CA LEU A 458 30.67 24.18 9.94
C LEU A 458 29.87 25.43 9.57
N SER A 459 28.75 25.22 8.90
CA SER A 459 27.81 26.27 8.54
C SER A 459 26.77 26.46 9.64
N ASN A 460 26.45 27.72 9.94
CA ASN A 460 25.25 28.12 10.67
C ASN A 460 24.22 28.80 9.74
N ARG A 461 24.47 28.82 8.43
CA ARG A 461 23.62 29.51 7.47
C ARG A 461 22.32 28.73 7.24
N THR A 462 21.26 29.48 6.98
CA THR A 462 19.92 28.95 6.66
C THR A 462 19.55 29.41 5.26
N PHE A 463 19.19 28.49 4.38
CA PHE A 463 18.74 28.84 3.04
C PHE A 463 17.32 28.34 2.81
N GLN A 464 16.47 29.21 2.27
CA GLN A 464 15.13 28.88 1.81
C GLN A 464 15.16 28.74 0.28
N TYR A 465 14.61 27.66 -0.25
CA TYR A 465 14.36 27.49 -1.67
C TYR A 465 12.88 27.59 -1.96
N ASP A 466 12.55 28.39 -2.98
CA ASP A 466 11.21 28.50 -3.53
C ASP A 466 11.12 27.68 -4.83
N PRO A 467 10.47 26.50 -4.81
CA PRO A 467 10.30 25.67 -6.00
C PRO A 467 9.58 26.33 -7.16
N GLY A 468 8.71 27.32 -6.89
CA GLY A 468 7.95 28.04 -7.90
C GLY A 468 8.78 29.07 -8.66
N GLN A 469 9.81 29.62 -8.00
CA GLN A 469 10.71 30.62 -8.59
C GLN A 469 12.09 30.05 -8.98
N ASP A 470 12.40 28.81 -8.61
CA ASP A 470 13.72 28.19 -8.76
C ASP A 470 14.84 29.09 -8.20
N LYS A 471 14.64 29.58 -6.97
CA LYS A 471 15.53 30.56 -6.35
C LYS A 471 15.77 30.28 -4.87
N TRP A 472 17.03 30.49 -4.47
CA TRP A 472 17.47 30.46 -3.08
C TRP A 472 17.47 31.86 -2.46
N VAL A 473 17.06 31.94 -1.20
CA VAL A 473 17.11 33.14 -0.36
C VAL A 473 17.78 32.76 0.95
N GLU A 474 18.80 33.51 1.33
CA GLU A 474 19.43 33.36 2.65
C GLU A 474 18.54 33.96 3.74
N LYS A 475 18.43 33.25 4.86
CA LYS A 475 17.61 33.57 6.02
C LYS A 475 18.47 33.80 7.26
N ALA A 476 17.85 34.19 8.36
CA ALA A 476 18.55 34.36 9.62
C ALA A 476 19.39 33.11 9.96
N PRO A 477 20.66 33.29 10.36
CA PRO A 477 21.55 32.18 10.67
C PRO A 477 21.21 31.56 12.03
N MET A 478 21.47 30.27 12.16
CA MET A 478 21.46 29.56 13.44
C MET A 478 22.50 30.16 14.40
N LYS A 479 22.25 30.01 15.70
CA LYS A 479 23.16 30.41 16.77
C LYS A 479 24.43 29.56 16.77
N PHE A 480 24.32 28.29 16.39
CA PHE A 480 25.44 27.36 16.32
C PHE A 480 25.76 26.94 14.89
N SER A 481 27.05 26.96 14.53
CA SER A 481 27.57 26.25 13.35
C SER A 481 27.69 24.78 13.68
N LYS A 482 26.84 23.93 13.07
CA LYS A 482 26.71 22.51 13.45
C LYS A 482 26.28 21.60 12.30
N TYR A 483 26.47 20.30 12.52
CA TYR A 483 26.03 19.19 11.65
C TYR A 483 25.63 17.98 12.52
N ARG A 484 25.08 16.93 11.91
CA ARG A 484 24.59 15.71 12.61
C ARG A 484 23.55 15.97 13.72
N PHE A 485 22.84 17.08 13.62
CA PHE A 485 21.68 17.40 14.47
C PHE A 485 20.40 16.78 13.91
N SER A 486 19.36 16.68 14.74
CA SER A 486 18.02 16.28 14.28
C SER A 486 17.14 17.49 14.04
N THR A 487 16.18 17.37 13.14
CA THR A 487 15.20 18.43 12.87
C THR A 487 13.79 17.90 12.79
N ALA A 488 12.82 18.71 13.16
CA ALA A 488 11.41 18.44 12.93
C ALA A 488 10.65 19.75 12.74
N VAL A 489 9.50 19.68 12.08
CA VAL A 489 8.59 20.80 11.91
C VAL A 489 7.40 20.60 12.84
N VAL A 490 7.15 21.55 13.74
CA VAL A 490 6.02 21.51 14.68
C VAL A 490 5.27 22.83 14.57
N ASN A 491 3.96 22.76 14.29
CA ASN A 491 3.08 23.93 14.17
C ASN A 491 3.63 25.01 13.23
N GLY A 492 4.28 24.61 12.13
CA GLY A 492 4.84 25.52 11.13
C GLY A 492 6.21 26.12 11.49
N GLU A 493 6.81 25.72 12.61
CA GLU A 493 8.14 26.16 13.03
C GLU A 493 9.16 25.03 12.94
N ILE A 494 10.43 25.40 12.70
CA ILE A 494 11.50 24.43 12.53
C ILE A 494 12.28 24.29 13.84
N TYR A 495 12.34 23.07 14.36
CA TYR A 495 13.10 22.72 15.56
C TYR A 495 14.39 22.03 15.15
N VAL A 496 15.51 22.49 15.71
CA VAL A 496 16.85 21.93 15.48
C VAL A 496 17.43 21.46 16.81
N LEU A 497 17.72 20.16 16.91
CA LEU A 497 18.01 19.46 18.16
C LEU A 497 19.43 18.90 18.16
N GLY A 498 20.24 19.36 19.12
CA GLY A 498 21.57 18.82 19.38
C GLY A 498 22.55 18.99 18.21
N GLY A 499 23.27 17.91 17.91
CA GLY A 499 24.36 17.87 16.92
C GLY A 499 25.73 18.12 17.54
N ILE A 500 26.72 18.26 16.67
CA ILE A 500 28.08 18.62 17.05
C ILE A 500 28.48 19.92 16.34
N GLY A 501 28.99 20.87 17.10
CA GLY A 501 29.26 22.19 16.56
C GLY A 501 29.84 23.18 17.56
N CYS A 502 29.84 24.44 17.17
CA CYS A 502 30.40 25.53 17.94
C CYS A 502 29.50 26.77 17.88
N LEU A 503 29.66 27.67 18.84
CA LEU A 503 28.87 28.90 18.92
C LEU A 503 29.31 29.88 17.82
N GLY A 504 28.34 30.47 17.13
CA GLY A 504 28.57 31.44 16.07
C GLY A 504 29.24 30.83 14.83
N TYR A 505 29.87 31.69 14.03
CA TYR A 505 30.57 31.30 12.82
C TYR A 505 31.81 30.45 13.13
N ASP A 506 31.99 29.33 12.43
CA ASP A 506 33.13 28.44 12.61
C ASP A 506 34.42 29.06 12.06
N ARG A 507 35.34 29.38 12.97
CA ARG A 507 36.69 29.89 12.72
C ARG A 507 37.74 28.91 13.23
N GLY A 508 37.41 27.62 13.31
CA GLY A 508 38.30 26.57 13.81
C GLY A 508 38.21 26.36 15.33
N GLN A 509 37.20 26.92 16.01
CA GLN A 509 37.04 26.71 17.45
C GLN A 509 36.64 25.27 17.80
N THR A 510 36.87 24.88 19.06
CA THR A 510 36.53 23.55 19.56
C THR A 510 35.04 23.25 19.42
N ARG A 511 34.74 22.14 18.75
CA ARG A 511 33.38 21.62 18.56
C ARG A 511 32.96 20.78 19.76
N LYS A 512 31.70 20.90 20.18
CA LYS A 512 31.11 20.16 21.29
C LYS A 512 29.82 19.48 20.86
N CYS A 513 29.51 18.36 21.49
CA CYS A 513 28.18 17.77 21.40
C CYS A 513 27.20 18.69 22.14
N LEU A 514 26.08 19.01 21.49
CA LEU A 514 25.12 19.97 21.99
C LEU A 514 23.86 19.27 22.50
N ASP A 515 23.32 19.78 23.60
CA ASP A 515 21.94 19.56 24.08
C ASP A 515 20.99 20.70 23.67
N ALA A 516 21.53 21.73 23.03
CA ALA A 516 20.78 22.92 22.63
C ALA A 516 19.65 22.60 21.63
N VAL A 517 18.52 23.26 21.85
CA VAL A 517 17.37 23.29 20.93
C VAL A 517 17.23 24.69 20.39
N GLU A 518 17.21 24.82 19.06
CA GLU A 518 17.01 26.09 18.37
C GLU A 518 15.70 26.02 17.59
N ILE A 519 14.86 27.05 17.70
CA ILE A 519 13.55 27.12 17.05
C ILE A 519 13.57 28.29 16.07
N TYR A 520 13.33 28.01 14.80
CA TYR A 520 13.20 29.02 13.76
C TYR A 520 11.74 29.27 13.44
N ASN A 521 11.37 30.55 13.43
CA ASN A 521 10.07 31.01 12.95
C ASN A 521 10.20 31.46 11.49
N PRO A 522 9.62 30.73 10.52
CA PRO A 522 9.73 31.08 9.11
C PRO A 522 8.98 32.36 8.71
N ASP A 523 7.94 32.74 9.46
CA ASP A 523 7.11 33.92 9.15
C ASP A 523 7.79 35.22 9.59
N GLY A 524 8.50 35.19 10.71
CA GLY A 524 9.26 36.32 11.25
C GLY A 524 10.75 36.34 10.89
N ASP A 525 11.29 35.28 10.28
CA ASP A 525 12.72 35.11 9.95
C ASP A 525 13.65 35.35 11.14
N PHE A 526 13.42 34.61 12.24
CA PHE A 526 14.27 34.67 13.42
C PHE A 526 14.40 33.32 14.12
N TRP A 527 15.54 33.14 14.78
CA TRP A 527 15.82 32.02 15.67
C TRP A 527 15.60 32.41 17.13
N ARG A 528 15.16 31.45 17.93
CA ARG A 528 15.08 31.57 19.40
C ARG A 528 15.55 30.28 20.06
N ASP A 529 16.03 30.41 21.29
CA ASP A 529 16.40 29.26 22.10
C ASP A 529 15.13 28.51 22.58
N GLY A 530 15.13 27.19 22.41
CA GLY A 530 14.15 26.29 22.99
C GLY A 530 14.63 25.67 24.31
N PRO A 531 13.80 24.85 24.98
CA PRO A 531 14.22 24.12 26.17
C PRO A 531 15.33 23.12 25.81
N PRO A 532 16.44 23.07 26.55
CA PRO A 532 17.54 22.15 26.26
C PRO A 532 17.10 20.69 26.42
N MET A 533 17.73 19.80 25.66
CA MET A 533 17.53 18.36 25.79
C MET A 533 18.13 17.86 27.12
N PRO A 534 17.63 16.72 27.67
CA PRO A 534 18.18 16.14 28.90
C PRO A 534 19.66 15.75 28.82
N SER A 535 20.17 15.50 27.62
CA SER A 535 21.56 15.13 27.37
C SER A 535 21.99 15.54 25.96
N PRO A 536 23.28 15.82 25.71
CA PRO A 536 23.81 16.02 24.37
C PRO A 536 23.57 14.82 23.45
N LEU A 537 23.20 15.07 22.19
CA LEU A 537 22.83 14.03 21.24
C LEU A 537 23.26 14.35 19.81
N LEU A 538 23.75 13.35 19.07
CA LEU A 538 24.11 13.47 17.66
C LEU A 538 23.82 12.19 16.85
N SER A 539 23.70 12.33 15.53
CA SER A 539 23.53 11.18 14.62
C SER A 539 24.86 10.70 14.03
N LEU A 540 25.23 9.42 14.26
CA LEU A 540 26.52 8.86 13.83
C LEU A 540 26.52 8.17 12.46
N ARG A 541 25.43 7.51 12.05
CA ARG A 541 25.44 6.63 10.87
C ARG A 541 24.70 7.17 9.66
N THR A 542 23.76 8.09 9.85
CA THR A 542 22.91 8.64 8.79
C THR A 542 22.79 10.13 8.91
N ASN A 543 22.55 10.78 7.77
CA ASN A 543 22.16 12.20 7.74
C ASN A 543 20.67 12.40 7.93
N SER A 544 19.91 11.33 8.15
CA SER A 544 18.48 11.43 8.49
C SER A 544 18.28 11.94 9.91
N THR A 545 17.19 12.68 10.10
CA THR A 545 16.73 13.15 11.40
C THR A 545 16.29 11.98 12.29
N SER A 546 16.57 12.06 13.59
CA SER A 546 16.01 11.15 14.60
C SER A 546 14.77 11.74 15.29
N ALA A 547 14.27 12.89 14.80
CA ALA A 547 13.13 13.59 15.35
C ALA A 547 11.94 13.60 14.39
N GLY A 548 10.73 13.51 14.94
CA GLY A 548 9.48 13.60 14.22
C GLY A 548 8.43 14.35 15.04
N SER A 549 7.38 14.82 14.37
CA SER A 549 6.28 15.55 15.00
C SER A 549 4.96 14.81 14.77
N VAL A 550 4.15 14.72 15.83
CA VAL A 550 2.80 14.15 15.80
C VAL A 550 1.94 14.94 16.77
N GLU A 551 0.74 15.34 16.34
CA GLU A 551 -0.25 16.05 17.18
C GLU A 551 0.34 17.27 17.92
N GLY A 552 1.16 18.06 17.23
CA GLY A 552 1.80 19.26 17.81
C GLY A 552 2.87 18.98 18.86
N LYS A 553 3.28 17.72 19.04
CA LYS A 553 4.35 17.30 19.95
C LYS A 553 5.58 16.86 19.17
N LEU A 554 6.74 17.10 19.77
CA LEU A 554 8.04 16.71 19.24
C LEU A 554 8.50 15.41 19.90
N TYR A 555 8.91 14.44 19.09
CA TYR A 555 9.42 13.15 19.54
C TYR A 555 10.83 12.96 19.00
N LEU A 556 11.73 12.44 19.84
CA LEU A 556 13.10 12.10 19.51
C LEU A 556 13.31 10.61 19.76
N CYS A 557 13.72 9.88 18.72
CA CYS A 557 13.84 8.43 18.74
C CYS A 557 15.29 8.01 18.45
N GLY A 558 16.00 7.52 19.48
CA GLY A 558 17.39 7.08 19.35
C GLY A 558 18.40 8.24 19.40
N GLY A 559 19.54 8.07 18.73
CA GLY A 559 20.67 8.99 18.76
C GLY A 559 21.85 8.45 19.58
N PHE A 560 23.03 9.04 19.38
CA PHE A 560 24.23 8.71 20.14
C PHE A 560 24.46 9.74 21.24
N HIS A 561 24.49 9.27 22.48
CA HIS A 561 24.97 10.05 23.61
C HIS A 561 26.49 10.10 23.51
N GLY A 562 27.05 11.32 23.39
CA GLY A 562 28.48 11.51 23.59
C GLY A 562 28.87 11.02 25.00
N ALA A 563 30.05 10.42 25.12
CA ALA A 563 30.60 10.00 26.41
C ALA A 563 30.89 11.21 27.32
#